data_AF-A0A679J9P7-F1
#
_entry.id   AF-A0A679J9P7-F1
#
_cell.length_a   1.000
_cell.length_b   1.000
_cell.length_c   1.000
_cell.angle_alpha   90.00
_cell.angle_beta   90.00
_cell.angle_gamma   90.00
#
_symmetry.space_group_name_H-M   'P 1'
#
loop_
_entity.id
_entity.type
_entity.pdbx_description
1 polymer ?
#
loop_
_entity_poly.entity_id
_entity_poly.type
_entity_poly.pdbx_seq_one_letter_code
_entity_poly.pdbx_strand_id
1 'polypeptide(L)'
;MAGQASTSPRGTTSLDHTLKKSEQVAADVQRASDNLAVVNTVLEQELPEEVQVGEVAQAIEHTSQLEQKLARSAEKLAEVNAALSEEIEKRLEATAERDESKALAEKLKAQIRADGQN
;
A
#
# COMPACT_ATOMS: atom_id res chain seq x y z
N MET A 1 -1.82 -14.53 38.39
CA MET A 1 -1.15 -14.55 37.07
C MET A 1 -1.94 -13.66 36.14
N ALA A 2 -1.61 -12.36 36.09
CA ALA A 2 -2.32 -11.38 35.27
C ALA A 2 -1.93 -11.59 33.80
N GLY A 3 -2.91 -11.96 32.97
CA GLY A 3 -2.73 -12.09 31.52
C GLY A 3 -2.44 -10.72 30.93
N GLN A 4 -1.23 -10.53 30.45
CA GLN A 4 -0.79 -9.31 29.79
C GLN A 4 -1.69 -9.05 28.57
N ALA A 5 -2.40 -7.92 28.62
CA ALA A 5 -3.02 -7.33 27.45
C ALA A 5 -1.89 -7.08 26.44
N SER A 6 -1.82 -7.95 25.44
CA SER A 6 -0.85 -7.85 24.36
C SER A 6 -1.38 -6.79 23.40
N THR A 7 -1.25 -5.52 23.76
CA THR A 7 -1.40 -4.43 22.82
C THR A 7 -0.21 -4.53 21.86
N SER A 8 -0.36 -5.35 20.82
CA SER A 8 0.64 -5.44 19.77
C SER A 8 0.86 -4.02 19.22
N PRO A 9 2.09 -3.51 19.25
CA PRO A 9 2.37 -2.15 18.88
C PRO A 9 2.05 -1.96 17.39
N ARG A 10 1.34 -0.88 17.07
CA ARG A 10 1.26 -0.32 15.72
C ARG A 10 2.66 -0.38 15.08
N GLY A 11 2.84 -1.22 14.06
CA GLY A 11 4.10 -1.31 13.31
C GLY A 11 4.80 -2.68 13.21
N THR A 12 4.24 -3.78 13.74
CA THR A 12 4.87 -5.12 13.62
C THR A 12 4.01 -6.20 12.96
N THR A 13 2.86 -5.85 12.38
CA THR A 13 2.03 -6.86 11.73
C THR A 13 2.56 -7.16 10.32
N SER A 14 2.29 -8.39 9.83
CA SER A 14 2.65 -8.77 8.45
C SER A 14 2.03 -7.84 7.40
N LEU A 15 0.92 -7.16 7.72
CA LEU A 15 0.24 -6.25 6.80
C LEU A 15 0.95 -4.90 6.71
N ASP A 16 1.45 -4.34 7.82
CA ASP A 16 2.26 -3.11 7.82
C ASP A 16 3.50 -3.26 6.94
N HIS A 17 4.17 -4.42 7.03
CA HIS A 17 5.34 -4.72 6.22
C HIS A 17 4.99 -4.90 4.73
N THR A 18 3.84 -5.51 4.43
CA THR A 18 3.33 -5.62 3.05
C THR A 18 2.99 -4.25 2.47
N LEU A 19 2.33 -3.38 3.25
CA LEU A 19 2.03 -2.00 2.85
C LEU A 19 3.31 -1.25 2.51
N LYS A 20 4.28 -1.23 3.43
CA LYS A 20 5.57 -0.55 3.23
C LYS A 20 6.30 -1.04 1.98
N LYS A 21 6.31 -2.35 1.74
CA LYS A 21 6.91 -2.93 0.52
C LYS A 21 6.16 -2.50 -0.73
N SER A 22 4.83 -2.48 -0.68
CA SER A 22 4.00 -2.09 -1.81
C SER A 22 4.12 -0.59 -2.14
N GLU A 23 4.27 0.27 -1.12
CA GLU A 23 4.61 1.69 -1.27
C GLU A 23 5.97 1.90 -1.93
N GLN A 24 6.97 1.12 -1.51
CA GLN A 24 8.30 1.19 -2.10
C GLN A 24 8.28 0.79 -3.58
N VAL A 25 7.58 -0.29 -3.92
CA VAL A 25 7.43 -0.72 -5.33
C VAL A 25 6.68 0.33 -6.15
N ALA A 26 5.62 0.94 -5.61
CA ALA A 26 4.91 2.02 -6.29
C ALA A 26 5.83 3.21 -6.60
N ALA A 27 6.67 3.61 -5.63
CA ALA A 27 7.63 4.69 -5.81
C ALA A 27 8.72 4.35 -6.86
N ASP A 28 9.22 3.12 -6.86
CA ASP A 28 10.22 2.67 -7.82
C ASP A 28 9.63 2.62 -9.25
N VAL A 29 8.38 2.15 -9.39
CA VAL A 29 7.65 2.13 -10.67
C VAL A 29 7.39 3.55 -11.18
N GLN A 30 6.97 4.47 -10.32
CA GLN A 30 6.78 5.87 -10.70
C GLN A 30 8.08 6.49 -11.18
N ARG A 31 9.18 6.31 -10.44
CA ARG A 31 10.50 6.84 -10.83
C ARG A 31 10.97 6.28 -12.17
N ALA A 32 10.75 5.00 -12.41
CA ALA A 32 11.07 4.39 -13.70
C ALA A 32 10.22 4.98 -14.84
N SER A 33 8.95 5.30 -14.58
CA SER A 33 8.07 5.98 -15.54
C SER A 33 8.56 7.39 -15.85
N ASP A 34 8.91 8.17 -14.83
CA ASP A 34 9.38 9.55 -15.01
C ASP A 34 10.70 9.58 -15.80
N ASN A 35 11.63 8.66 -15.48
CA ASN A 35 12.89 8.54 -16.21
C ASN A 35 12.68 8.14 -17.67
N LEU A 36 11.75 7.20 -17.93
CA LEU A 36 11.45 6.78 -19.30
C LEU A 36 10.87 7.94 -20.11
N ALA A 37 9.93 8.69 -19.53
CA ALA A 37 9.33 9.88 -20.15
C ALA A 37 10.37 10.93 -20.55
N VAL A 38 11.36 11.18 -19.69
CA VAL A 38 12.47 12.09 -20.01
C VAL A 38 13.29 11.55 -21.19
N VAL A 39 13.63 10.25 -21.18
CA VAL A 39 14.41 9.64 -22.27
C VAL A 39 13.65 9.69 -23.59
N ASN A 40 12.37 9.34 -23.61
CA ASN A 40 11.57 9.38 -24.83
C ASN A 40 11.41 10.79 -25.37
N THR A 41 11.19 11.78 -24.49
CA THR A 41 11.13 13.19 -24.85
C THR A 41 12.45 13.66 -25.50
N VAL A 42 13.59 13.24 -24.97
CA VAL A 42 14.91 13.55 -25.55
C VAL A 42 15.09 12.86 -26.90
N LEU A 43 14.68 11.60 -27.04
CA LEU A 43 14.75 10.88 -28.32
C LEU A 43 13.88 11.53 -29.39
N GLU A 44 12.67 11.97 -29.03
CA GLU A 44 11.75 12.67 -29.95
C GLU A 44 12.27 14.06 -30.37
N GLN A 45 12.94 14.80 -29.47
CA GLN A 45 13.39 16.17 -29.74
C GLN A 45 14.79 16.27 -30.38
N GLU A 46 15.72 15.38 -30.00
CA GLU A 46 17.13 15.49 -30.40
C GLU A 46 17.48 14.63 -31.61
N LEU A 47 16.63 13.67 -32.00
CA LEU A 47 16.84 12.90 -33.23
C LEU A 47 16.30 13.67 -34.44
N PRO A 48 17.10 13.87 -35.50
CA PRO A 48 16.59 14.44 -36.75
C PRO A 48 15.48 13.58 -37.37
N GLU A 49 14.50 14.20 -38.05
CA GLU A 49 13.37 13.50 -38.68
C GLU A 49 13.85 12.43 -39.68
N GLU A 50 15.00 12.61 -40.31
CA GLU A 50 15.55 11.64 -41.26
C GLU A 50 16.04 10.34 -40.58
N VAL A 51 16.28 10.39 -39.27
CA VAL A 51 16.72 9.27 -38.43
C VAL A 51 15.53 8.67 -37.67
N GLN A 52 14.46 9.44 -37.45
CA GLN A 52 13.20 8.98 -36.83
C GLN A 52 12.30 8.22 -37.81
N VAL A 53 12.85 7.25 -38.53
CA VAL A 53 12.11 6.43 -39.50
C VAL A 53 12.35 4.94 -39.25
N GLY A 54 11.42 4.10 -39.71
CA GLY A 54 11.54 2.65 -39.63
C GLY A 54 11.60 2.14 -38.18
N GLU A 55 12.66 1.41 -37.84
CA GLU A 55 12.83 0.77 -36.54
C GLU A 55 12.96 1.78 -35.39
N VAL A 56 13.56 2.96 -35.63
CA VAL A 56 13.71 4.01 -34.62
C VAL A 56 12.35 4.60 -34.26
N ALA A 57 11.51 4.89 -35.25
CA ALA A 57 10.14 5.37 -35.01
C ALA A 57 9.30 4.33 -34.25
N GLN A 58 9.44 3.05 -34.58
CA GLN A 58 8.77 1.97 -33.84
C GLN A 58 9.27 1.88 -32.40
N ALA A 59 10.57 2.04 -32.15
CA ALA A 59 11.12 2.02 -30.79
C ALA A 59 10.64 3.19 -29.93
N ILE A 60 10.51 4.40 -30.52
CA ILE A 60 9.93 5.58 -29.86
C ILE A 60 8.47 5.33 -29.50
N GLU A 61 7.65 4.87 -30.46
CA GLU A 61 6.24 4.54 -30.21
C GLU A 61 6.09 3.45 -29.12
N HIS A 62 6.91 2.39 -29.19
CA HIS A 62 6.93 1.34 -28.16
C HIS A 62 7.29 1.88 -26.78
N THR A 63 8.23 2.83 -26.71
CA THR A 63 8.62 3.49 -25.47
C THR A 63 7.46 4.30 -24.90
N SER A 64 6.78 5.11 -25.72
CA SER A 64 5.60 5.87 -25.32
C SER A 64 4.48 4.97 -24.78
N GLN A 65 4.23 3.82 -25.41
CA GLN A 65 3.26 2.84 -24.90
C GLN A 65 3.67 2.23 -23.57
N LEU A 66 4.96 1.96 -23.36
CA LEU A 66 5.49 1.46 -22.09
C LEU A 66 5.36 2.49 -20.98
N GLU A 67 5.63 3.77 -21.26
CA GLU A 67 5.42 4.87 -20.31
C GLU A 67 3.98 4.94 -19.84
N GLN A 68 3.02 4.93 -20.76
CA GLN A 68 1.60 4.99 -20.41
C GLN A 68 1.15 3.78 -19.58
N LYS A 69 1.74 2.60 -19.83
CA LYS A 69 1.47 1.39 -19.02
C LYS A 69 2.10 1.50 -17.64
N LEU A 70 3.30 2.05 -17.55
CA LEU A 70 4.04 2.19 -16.31
C LEU A 70 3.40 3.23 -15.39
N ALA A 71 3.00 4.38 -15.94
CA ALA A 71 2.23 5.41 -15.23
C ALA A 71 0.91 4.85 -14.67
N ARG A 72 0.13 4.14 -15.49
CA ARG A 72 -1.11 3.46 -15.04
C ARG A 72 -0.86 2.40 -13.97
N SER A 73 0.28 1.72 -14.03
CA SER A 73 0.67 0.73 -13.02
C SER A 73 1.03 1.40 -11.70
N ALA A 74 1.72 2.55 -11.74
CA ALA A 74 2.03 3.33 -10.55
C ALA A 74 0.75 3.85 -9.88
N GLU A 75 -0.18 4.41 -10.65
CA GLU A 75 -1.49 4.89 -10.16
C GLU A 75 -2.26 3.76 -9.48
N LYS A 76 -2.39 2.60 -10.14
CA LYS A 76 -3.08 1.45 -9.57
C LYS A 76 -2.42 0.93 -8.30
N LEU A 77 -1.09 0.93 -8.22
CA LEU A 77 -0.37 0.56 -6.99
C LEU A 77 -0.64 1.56 -5.87
N ALA A 78 -0.72 2.86 -6.17
CA ALA A 78 -1.07 3.87 -5.18
C ALA A 78 -2.49 3.67 -4.64
N GLU A 79 -3.47 3.37 -5.50
CA GLU A 79 -4.85 3.05 -5.08
C GLU A 79 -4.89 1.82 -4.15
N VAL A 80 -4.18 0.75 -4.52
CA VAL A 80 -4.11 -0.47 -3.70
C VAL A 80 -3.46 -0.20 -2.35
N ASN A 81 -2.40 0.61 -2.30
CA ASN A 81 -1.76 0.99 -1.05
C ASN A 81 -2.72 1.80 -0.15
N ALA A 82 -3.47 2.74 -0.72
CA ALA A 82 -4.47 3.51 0.02
C ALA A 82 -5.55 2.59 0.62
N ALA A 83 -6.09 1.66 -0.17
CA ALA A 83 -7.09 0.70 0.29
C ALA A 83 -6.54 -0.25 1.37
N LEU A 84 -5.28 -0.68 1.24
CA LEU A 84 -4.63 -1.53 2.24
C LEU A 84 -4.40 -0.79 3.56
N SER A 85 -3.98 0.47 3.50
CA SER A 85 -3.84 1.33 4.69
C SER A 85 -5.16 1.49 5.44
N GLU A 86 -6.25 1.77 4.71
CA GLU A 86 -7.60 1.92 5.29
C GLU A 86 -8.06 0.61 5.96
N GLU A 87 -7.83 -0.53 5.33
CA GLU A 87 -8.19 -1.84 5.90
C GLU A 87 -7.36 -2.17 7.16
N ILE A 88 -6.08 -1.80 7.20
CA ILE A 88 -5.24 -1.96 8.41
C ILE A 88 -5.82 -1.11 9.54
N GLU A 89 -6.19 0.14 9.29
CA GLU A 89 -6.78 1.04 10.28
C GLU A 89 -8.08 0.49 10.84
N LYS A 90 -9.02 0.08 9.96
CA LYS A 90 -10.29 -0.55 10.37
C LYS A 90 -10.09 -1.79 11.24
N ARG A 91 -9.08 -2.62 10.93
CA ARG A 91 -8.76 -3.81 11.75
C ARG A 91 -8.24 -3.45 13.12
N LEU A 92 -7.46 -2.38 13.24
CA LEU A 92 -6.95 -1.91 14.53
C LEU A 92 -8.11 -1.40 15.40
N GLU A 93 -9.01 -0.60 14.83
CA GLU A 93 -10.21 -0.10 15.52
C GLU A 93 -11.10 -1.25 15.99
N ALA A 94 -11.46 -2.18 15.09
CA ALA A 94 -12.29 -3.33 15.44
C ALA A 94 -11.64 -4.24 16.50
N THR A 95 -10.31 -4.35 16.48
CA THR A 95 -9.58 -5.13 17.50
C THR A 95 -9.63 -4.43 18.87
N ALA A 96 -9.49 -3.10 18.90
CA ALA A 96 -9.60 -2.31 20.12
C ALA A 96 -11.01 -2.41 20.73
N GLU A 97 -12.06 -2.19 19.93
CA GLU A 97 -13.46 -2.31 20.38
C GLU A 97 -13.78 -3.71 20.92
N ARG A 98 -13.27 -4.74 20.24
CA ARG A 98 -13.42 -6.14 20.68
C ARG A 98 -12.76 -6.38 22.02
N ASP A 99 -11.55 -5.85 22.22
CA ASP A 99 -10.79 -6.06 23.45
C ASP A 99 -11.42 -5.31 24.63
N GLU A 100 -11.92 -4.10 24.41
CA GLU A 100 -12.73 -3.35 25.39
C GLU A 100 -14.02 -4.11 25.75
N SER A 101 -14.75 -4.59 24.75
CA SER A 101 -15.99 -5.36 24.94
C SER A 101 -15.74 -6.64 25.75
N LYS A 102 -14.63 -7.35 25.46
CA LYS A 102 -14.23 -8.53 26.22
C LYS A 102 -13.89 -8.20 27.67
N ALA A 103 -13.16 -7.11 27.91
CA ALA A 103 -12.81 -6.68 29.26
C ALA A 103 -14.06 -6.33 30.08
N LEU A 104 -15.03 -5.63 29.48
CA LEU A 104 -16.31 -5.31 30.11
C LEU A 104 -17.13 -6.58 30.41
N ALA A 105 -17.20 -7.51 29.46
CA ALA A 105 -17.92 -8.77 29.65
C ALA A 105 -17.32 -9.62 30.78
N GLU A 106 -15.99 -9.72 30.86
CA GLU A 106 -15.32 -10.44 31.95
C GLU A 106 -15.53 -9.75 33.30
N LYS A 107 -15.51 -8.42 33.35
CA LYS A 107 -15.83 -7.66 34.56
C LYS A 107 -17.27 -7.92 35.05
N LEU A 108 -18.25 -7.90 34.13
CA LEU A 108 -19.65 -8.19 34.45
C LEU A 108 -19.84 -9.63 34.95
N LYS A 109 -19.20 -10.61 34.29
CA LYS A 109 -19.22 -12.01 34.74
C LYS A 109 -18.65 -12.17 36.14
N ALA A 110 -17.54 -11.48 36.45
CA ALA A 110 -16.93 -11.53 37.77
C ALA A 110 -17.85 -10.93 38.84
N GLN A 111 -18.55 -9.84 38.52
CA GLN A 111 -19.51 -9.21 39.43
C GLN A 111 -20.72 -10.10 39.70
N ILE A 112 -21.32 -10.69 38.66
CA ILE A 112 -22.44 -11.65 38.81
C ILE A 112 -22.03 -12.85 39.66
N ARG A 113 -20.81 -13.37 39.48
CA ARG A 113 -20.29 -14.47 40.30
C ARG A 113 -20.12 -14.07 41.76
N ALA A 114 -19.68 -12.85 42.03
CA ALA A 114 -19.52 -12.35 43.40
C ALA A 114 -20.87 -12.13 44.09
N ASP A 115 -21.86 -11.59 43.37
CA ASP A 115 -23.20 -11.31 43.92
C ASP A 115 -24.01 -12.60 44.19
N GLY A 116 -23.78 -13.66 43.42
CA GLY A 116 -24.43 -14.98 43.63
C GLY A 116 -23.81 -15.85 44.72
N GLN A 117 -22.75 -15.40 45.38
CA GLN A 117 -22.07 -16.10 46.50
C GLN A 117 -22.38 -15.49 47.88
N ASN A 118 -23.16 -14.41 47.92
CA ASN A 118 -23.70 -13.77 49.13
C ASN A 118 -25.17 -14.16 49.34
#